data_AF-A0A937KCY0-F1
#
_entry.id   AF-A0A937KCY0-F1
#
_cell.length_a   1.000
_cell.length_b   1.000
_cell.length_c   1.000
_cell.angle_alpha   90.00
_cell.angle_beta   90.00
_cell.angle_gamma   90.00
#
_symmetry.space_group_name_H-M   'P 1'
#
loop_
_entity.id
_entity.type
_entity.pdbx_description
1 polymer ?
#
loop_
_entity_poly.entity_id
_entity_poly.type
_entity_poly.pdbx_seq_one_letter_code
_entity_poly.pdbx_strand_id
1 'polypeptide(L)' 'DVINLNSYNLYNKQGAIEKTMLILIAGRKAEPSGVAPIKDEAPSLEGMVNNFSELWERVSSHIMHPLEKVIQQLKIETGL' A
#
# COMPACT_ATOMS: atom_id res chain seq x y z
N ASP A 1 1.01 -3.74 -1.54
CA ASP A 1 -0.29 -3.43 -2.18
C ASP A 1 -0.09 -2.60 -3.44
N VAL A 2 -1.05 -2.58 -4.37
CA VAL A 2 -1.05 -1.67 -5.53
C VAL A 2 -2.26 -0.76 -5.39
N ILE A 3 -2.04 0.56 -5.38
CA ILE A 3 -3.08 1.56 -5.11
C ILE A 3 -3.16 2.55 -6.28
N ASN A 4 -4.34 2.63 -6.88
CA ASN A 4 -4.63 3.61 -7.94
C ASN A 4 -5.01 4.95 -7.32
N LEU A 5 -4.30 6.02 -7.70
CA LEU A 5 -4.49 7.36 -7.15
C LEU A 5 -5.10 8.30 -8.19
N ASN A 6 -6.08 9.09 -7.76
CA ASN A 6 -6.50 10.26 -8.51
C ASN A 6 -5.51 11.41 -8.27
N SER A 7 -4.49 11.48 -9.12
CA SER A 7 -3.42 12.47 -9.03
C SER A 7 -3.91 13.92 -9.16
N TYR A 8 -5.02 14.15 -9.86
CA TYR A 8 -5.65 15.47 -9.94
C TYR A 8 -6.14 15.95 -8.57
N ASN A 9 -6.72 15.07 -7.76
CA ASN A 9 -7.21 15.45 -6.45
C ASN A 9 -6.09 15.45 -5.39
N LEU A 10 -5.14 14.52 -5.50
CA LEU A 10 -4.10 14.30 -4.49
C LEU A 10 -2.85 15.18 -4.66
N TYR A 11 -2.44 15.47 -5.90
CA TYR A 11 -1.12 16.07 -6.19
C TYR A 11 -1.16 17.27 -7.14
N ASN A 12 -2.31 17.93 -7.28
CA ASN A 12 -2.41 19.14 -8.10
C ASN A 12 -1.71 20.33 -7.41
N LYS A 13 -0.39 20.38 -7.54
CA LYS A 13 0.42 21.51 -7.09
C LYS A 13 0.90 22.39 -8.24
N GLN A 14 1.00 21.90 -9.48
CA GLN A 14 1.64 22.65 -10.58
C GLN A 14 1.13 22.27 -12.00
N GLY A 15 -0.14 21.89 -12.17
CA GLY A 15 -0.71 21.67 -13.51
C GLY A 15 -0.21 20.43 -14.28
N ALA A 16 0.69 19.63 -13.71
CA ALA A 16 1.07 18.33 -14.25
C ALA A 16 0.07 17.26 -13.75
N ILE A 17 -0.90 16.92 -14.60
CA ILE A 17 -1.94 15.92 -14.30
C ILE A 17 -1.55 14.60 -14.97
N GLU A 18 -0.50 13.95 -14.48
CA GLU A 18 -0.19 12.59 -14.92
C GLU A 18 -0.90 11.59 -14.01
N LYS A 19 -1.57 10.58 -14.59
CA LYS A 19 -2.19 9.49 -13.80
C LYS A 19 -1.11 8.80 -12.97
N THR A 20 -1.15 8.98 -11.65
CA THR A 20 -0.15 8.43 -10.75
C THR A 20 -0.66 7.12 -10.13
N MET A 21 0.14 6.06 -10.21
CA MET A 21 -0.11 4.80 -9.51
C MET A 21 0.94 4.63 -8.42
N LEU A 22 0.53 4.28 -7.20
CA LEU A 22 1.45 3.96 -6.11
C LEU A 22 1.59 2.44 -5.99
N ILE A 23 2.81 1.96 -6.16
CA ILE A 23 3.16 0.54 -6.02
C ILE A 23 3.96 0.37 -4.73
N LEU A 24 3.37 -0.31 -3.74
CA LEU A 24 4.06 -0.63 -2.49
C LEU A 24 4.74 -2.00 -2.63
N ILE A 25 6.00 -1.98 -3.09
CA ILE A 25 6.86 -3.17 -3.21
C ILE A 25 7.48 -3.46 -1.84
N ALA A 26 6.81 -4.32 -1.08
CA ALA A 26 7.22 -5.01 0.17
C ALA A 26 5.99 -5.54 0.95
N GLY A 27 4.76 -5.23 0.53
CA GLY A 27 3.56 -5.39 1.36
C GLY A 27 2.57 -6.50 0.97
N ARG A 28 2.93 -7.52 0.17
CA ARG A 28 2.01 -8.65 -0.10
C ARG A 28 2.68 -10.01 -0.34
N LYS A 29 3.91 -10.04 -0.85
CA LYS A 29 4.65 -11.29 -1.07
C LYS A 29 5.95 -11.27 -0.30
N ALA A 30 6.21 -12.33 0.47
CA ALA A 30 7.48 -12.56 1.15
C ALA A 30 8.63 -12.71 0.13
N GLU A 31 8.32 -13.25 -1.05
CA GLU A 31 9.22 -13.26 -2.20
C GLU A 31 8.59 -12.56 -3.43
N PRO A 32 9.25 -11.56 -4.03
CA PRO A 32 8.73 -10.86 -5.19
C PRO A 32 8.82 -11.74 -6.45
N SER A 33 7.76 -12.50 -6.73
CA SER A 33 7.66 -13.34 -7.94
C SER A 33 6.25 -13.32 -8.55
N GLY A 34 6.12 -13.64 -9.84
CA GLY A 34 4.85 -13.82 -10.55
C GLY A 34 4.40 -12.64 -11.43
N VAL A 35 3.37 -12.89 -12.23
CA VAL A 35 2.75 -11.90 -13.14
C VAL A 35 1.83 -10.96 -12.35
N ALA A 36 1.69 -9.72 -12.81
CA ALA A 36 0.71 -8.79 -12.23
C ALA A 36 -0.70 -9.42 -12.28
N PRO A 37 -1.48 -9.35 -11.19
CA PRO A 37 -2.80 -9.98 -11.14
C PRO A 37 -3.72 -9.37 -12.19
N ILE A 38 -4.54 -10.21 -12.84
CA ILE A 38 -5.56 -9.72 -13.79
C ILE A 38 -6.76 -9.13 -13.02
N LYS A 39 -7.60 -8.37 -13.73
CA LYS A 39 -8.75 -7.64 -13.19
C LYS A 39 -9.64 -8.52 -12.28
N ASP A 40 -9.94 -9.74 -12.72
CA ASP A 40 -10.80 -10.68 -12.01
C ASP A 40 -10.15 -11.25 -10.74
N GLU A 41 -8.82 -11.32 -10.70
CA GLU A 41 -8.04 -11.84 -9.56
C GLU A 41 -7.83 -10.78 -8.47
N ALA A 42 -7.95 -9.51 -8.81
CA ALA A 42 -7.75 -8.40 -7.89
C ALA A 42 -8.71 -7.23 -8.17
N PRO A 43 -10.03 -7.43 -7.98
CA PRO A 43 -11.04 -6.39 -8.23
C PRO A 43 -10.84 -5.15 -7.35
N SER A 44 -10.19 -5.29 -6.19
CA SER A 44 -9.81 -4.17 -5.32
C SER A 44 -8.84 -3.18 -5.97
N LEU A 45 -8.17 -3.54 -7.07
CA LEU A 45 -7.33 -2.65 -7.86
C LEU A 45 -8.16 -1.67 -8.70
N GLU A 46 -9.44 -1.94 -8.97
CA GLU A 46 -10.29 -0.97 -9.67
C GLU A 46 -10.64 0.25 -8.81
N GLY A 47 -10.56 0.11 -7.49
CA GLY A 47 -10.83 1.20 -6.56
C GLY A 47 -9.80 2.33 -6.71
N MET A 48 -10.24 3.48 -7.19
CA MET A 48 -9.44 4.70 -7.25
C MET A 48 -9.56 5.49 -5.95
N VAL A 49 -8.43 5.82 -5.35
CA VAL A 49 -8.33 6.67 -4.16
C VAL A 49 -8.32 8.14 -4.57
N ASN A 50 -9.25 8.92 -4.02
CA ASN A 50 -9.49 10.30 -4.44
C ASN A 50 -8.98 11.35 -3.45
N ASN A 51 -8.67 10.97 -2.22
CA ASN A 51 -8.21 11.91 -1.20
C ASN A 51 -7.22 11.27 -0.22
N PHE A 52 -6.55 12.12 0.57
CA PHE A 52 -5.51 11.69 1.50
C PHE A 52 -6.05 10.83 2.65
N SER A 53 -7.32 10.98 3.05
CA SER A 53 -7.92 10.18 4.10
C SER A 53 -8.07 8.72 3.66
N GLU A 54 -8.66 8.50 2.48
CA GLU A 54 -8.78 7.18 1.85
C GLU A 54 -7.40 6.53 1.62
N LEU A 55 -6.40 7.34 1.23
CA LEU A 55 -5.03 6.86 1.08
C LEU A 55 -4.45 6.39 2.42
N TRP A 56 -4.64 7.17 3.48
CA TRP A 56 -4.14 6.86 4.82
C TRP A 56 -4.79 5.60 5.39
N GLU A 57 -6.11 5.42 5.25
CA GLU A 57 -6.79 4.19 5.67
C GLU A 57 -6.19 2.96 4.98
N ARG A 58 -5.98 3.05 3.67
CA ARG A 58 -5.42 1.94 2.90
C ARG A 58 -3.97 1.64 3.26
N VAL A 59 -3.15 2.66 3.53
CA VAL A 59 -1.74 2.47 3.92
C VAL A 59 -1.62 2.01 5.38
N SER A 60 -2.37 2.60 6.31
CA SER A 60 -2.27 2.34 7.75
C SER A 60 -2.56 0.89 8.13
N SER A 61 -3.49 0.24 7.43
CA SER A 61 -3.74 -1.21 7.58
C SER A 61 -2.54 -2.10 7.27
N HIS A 62 -1.56 -1.59 6.52
CA HIS A 62 -0.32 -2.31 6.17
C HIS A 62 0.87 -1.91 7.05
N ILE A 63 0.73 -0.91 7.93
CA ILE A 63 1.78 -0.52 8.87
C ILE A 63 1.65 -1.46 10.08
N MET A 64 2.62 -2.35 10.28
CA MET A 64 2.69 -3.15 11.52
C MET A 64 2.61 -2.21 12.72
N HIS A 65 1.73 -2.53 13.67
CA HIS A 65 1.59 -1.68 14.84
C HIS A 65 2.91 -1.68 15.62
N PRO A 66 3.34 -0.52 16.17
CA PRO A 66 4.59 -0.42 16.92
C PRO A 66 4.72 -1.49 18.01
N LEU A 67 3.60 -1.88 18.60
CA LEU A 67 3.52 -2.87 19.67
C LEU A 67 3.81 -4.30 19.16
N GLU A 68 3.32 -4.66 17.97
CA GLU A 68 3.61 -5.94 17.33
C GLU A 68 5.07 -6.04 16.92
N LYS A 69 5.63 -4.93 16.43
CA LYS A 69 7.06 -4.84 16.11
C LYS A 69 7.93 -5.00 17.37
N VAL A 70 7.54 -4.38 18.48
CA VAL A 70 8.21 -4.57 19.79
C VAL A 70 8.11 -6.01 20.26
N ILE A 71 6.93 -6.65 20.16
CA ILE A 71 6.75 -8.06 20.52
C ILE A 71 7.61 -8.97 19.63
N GLN A 72 7.68 -8.73 18.32
CA GLN A 72 8.56 -9.50 17.43
C GLN A 72 10.03 -9.34 17.81
N GLN A 73 10.47 -8.10 18.08
CA GLN A 73 11.83 -7.82 18.52
C GLN A 73 12.17 -8.58 19.81
N LEU A 74 11.25 -8.55 20.79
CA LEU A 74 11.41 -9.25 22.07
C LEU A 74 11.46 -10.77 21.89
N LYS A 75 10.64 -11.36 21.00
CA LYS A 75 10.70 -12.80 20.71
C LYS A 75 12.05 -13.20 20.10
N ILE A 76 12.56 -12.41 19.16
CA ILE A 76 13.88 -12.62 18.55
C ILE A 76 14.99 -12.56 19.62
N GLU A 77 14.93 -11.59 20.53
CA GLU A 77 15.93 -11.44 21.60
C GLU A 77 15.84 -12.51 22.69
N THR A 78 14.64 -13.05 22.96
CA THR A 78 14.40 -14.06 24.01
C THR A 78 14.44 -15.51 23.50
N GLY A 79 14.54 -15.73 22.19
CA GLY A 79 14.61 -17.06 21.58
C GLY A 79 13.30 -17.85 21.64
N LEU A 80 12.15 -17.16 21.75
CA LEU A 80 10.79 -17.72 21.76
C LEU A 80 10.20 -17.85 20.35
#